data_AF-A0A5C5TVZ6-F1
#
_entry.id   AF-A0A5C5TVZ6-F1
#
_cell.length_a   1.000
_cell.length_b   1.000
_cell.length_c   1.000
_cell.angle_alpha   90.00
_cell.angle_beta   90.00
_cell.angle_gamma   90.00
#
_symmetry.space_group_name_H-M   'P 1'
#
loop_
_entity.id
_entity.type
_entity.pdbx_description
1 polymer ?
#
loop_
_entity_poly.entity_id
_entity_poly.type
_entity_poly.pdbx_seq_one_letter_code
_entity_poly.pdbx_strand_id
1 'polypeptide(L)' 'MLLGLDASIWKMLLVVLLAPVLAVGLLNLLLRRRGGVGAAWSGVLVLFLAGVSALLIILDKVRL' A
#
# COMPACT_ATOMS: atom_id res chain seq x y z
N MET A 1 18.54 9.83 10.51
CA MET A 1 18.83 9.64 9.08
C MET A 1 19.37 8.24 8.88
N LEU A 2 18.68 7.39 8.12
CA LEU A 2 19.16 6.08 7.70
C LEU A 2 19.47 6.18 6.20
N LEU A 3 20.66 5.76 5.79
CA LEU A 3 21.12 5.78 4.38
C LEU A 3 21.08 7.16 3.69
N GLY A 4 21.25 8.25 4.44
CA GLY A 4 21.18 9.62 3.90
C GLY A 4 19.79 10.09 3.49
N LEU A 5 18.76 9.27 3.71
CA LEU A 5 17.36 9.62 3.45
C LEU A 5 16.71 10.23 4.68
N ASP A 6 15.93 11.28 4.42
CA ASP A 6 15.22 12.03 5.43
C ASP A 6 14.09 11.20 6.06
N ALA A 7 13.79 11.43 7.34
CA ALA A 7 12.82 10.60 8.08
C ALA A 7 11.40 10.66 7.46
N SER A 8 11.09 11.76 6.78
CA SER A 8 9.86 11.94 5.99
C SER A 8 9.74 10.92 4.85
N ILE A 9 10.82 10.69 4.11
CA ILE A 9 10.83 9.77 2.96
C ILE A 9 10.67 8.33 3.43
N TRP A 10 11.34 7.97 4.55
CA TRP A 10 11.18 6.67 5.17
C TRP A 10 9.74 6.39 5.59
N LYS A 11 9.04 7.39 6.17
CA LYS A 11 7.62 7.25 6.52
C LYS A 11 6.74 7.05 5.29
N MET A 12 7.00 7.79 4.20
CA MET A 12 6.25 7.62 2.95
C MET A 12 6.45 6.21 2.36
N LEU A 13 7.69 5.73 2.29
CA LEU A 13 7.99 4.37 1.83
C LEU A 13 7.28 3.31 2.68
N LEU A 14 7.28 3.50 4.00
CA LEU A 14 6.64 2.59 4.94
C LEU A 14 5.13 2.52 4.71
N VAL A 15 4.48 3.66 4.46
CA VAL A 15 3.04 3.73 4.13
C VAL A 15 2.74 3.04 2.79
N VAL A 16 3.54 3.30 1.75
CA VAL A 16 3.37 2.68 0.42
C VAL A 16 3.49 1.17 0.48
N LEU A 17 4.38 0.64 1.32
CA LEU A 17 4.58 -0.80 1.44
C LEU A 17 3.51 -1.46 2.32
N LEU A 18 3.21 -0.87 3.48
CA LEU A 18 2.37 -1.52 4.49
C LEU A 18 0.87 -1.33 4.23
N ALA A 19 0.44 -0.17 3.72
CA ALA A 19 -0.98 0.10 3.54
C ALA A 19 -1.67 -0.90 2.58
N PRO A 20 -1.09 -1.25 1.41
CA PRO A 20 -1.67 -2.23 0.50
C PRO A 20 -1.71 -3.63 1.12
N VAL A 21 -0.63 -4.04 1.78
CA VAL A 21 -0.49 -5.37 2.38
C VAL A 21 -1.49 -5.54 3.53
N LEU A 22 -1.62 -4.54 4.40
CA LEU A 22 -2.59 -4.56 5.49
C LEU A 22 -4.02 -4.54 4.97
N ALA A 23 -4.32 -3.70 3.96
CA ALA A 23 -5.66 -3.63 3.37
C ALA A 23 -6.08 -4.98 2.76
N VAL A 24 -5.19 -5.62 1.99
CA VAL A 24 -5.47 -6.94 1.40
C VAL A 24 -5.54 -8.03 2.46
N GLY A 25 -4.67 -8.01 3.47
CA GLY A 25 -4.75 -8.92 4.61
C GLY A 25 -6.07 -8.80 5.37
N LEU A 26 -6.54 -7.57 5.61
CA LEU A 26 -7.81 -7.30 6.29
C LEU A 26 -9.00 -7.75 5.44
N LEU A 27 -8.99 -7.44 4.14
CA LEU A 27 -10.01 -7.92 3.19
C LEU A 27 -10.08 -9.44 3.17
N ASN A 28 -8.92 -10.11 3.16
CA ASN A 28 -8.87 -11.57 3.17
C ASN A 28 -9.41 -12.15 4.49
N LEU A 29 -9.11 -11.51 5.62
CA LEU A 29 -9.65 -11.88 6.93
C LEU A 29 -11.18 -11.71 7.00
N LEU A 30 -11.70 -10.59 6.50
CA LEU A 30 -13.13 -10.28 6.47
C LEU A 30 -13.90 -11.21 5.53
N LEU A 31 -13.31 -11.54 4.38
CA LEU A 31 -13.92 -12.40 3.38
C LEU A 31 -13.64 -13.89 3.60
N ARG A 32 -12.94 -14.27 4.68
CA ARG A 32 -12.55 -15.67 4.92
C ARG A 32 -13.74 -16.65 4.91
N ARG A 33 -14.91 -16.19 5.38
CA ARG A 33 -16.14 -17.01 5.43
C ARG A 33 -16.85 -17.12 4.06
N ARG A 34 -16.44 -16.31 3.08
CA ARG A 34 -17.00 -16.27 1.72
C ARG A 34 -16.04 -16.82 0.65
N GLY A 35 -14.98 -17.53 1.06
CA GLY A 35 -13.96 -18.07 0.15
C GLY A 35 -12.69 -17.22 0.03
N GLY A 36 -12.58 -16.12 0.78
CA GLY A 36 -11.41 -15.24 0.80
C GLY A 36 -11.29 -14.37 -0.46
N VAL A 37 -10.23 -13.56 -0.49
CA VAL A 37 -9.76 -12.93 -1.73
C VAL A 37 -8.93 -13.98 -2.46
N GLY A 38 -9.47 -14.53 -3.55
CA GLY A 38 -8.75 -15.53 -4.36
C GLY A 38 -7.34 -15.06 -4.73
N ALA A 39 -6.39 -15.98 -4.82
CA ALA A 39 -4.96 -15.67 -4.96
C ALA A 39 -4.61 -14.74 -6.14
N ALA A 40 -5.40 -14.78 -7.23
CA ALA A 40 -5.24 -13.86 -8.37
C ALA A 40 -5.73 -12.43 -8.06
N TRP A 41 -6.79 -12.29 -7.26
CA TRP A 41 -7.38 -10.99 -6.93
C TRP A 41 -6.60 -10.23 -5.84
N SER A 42 -5.93 -10.95 -4.94
CA SER A 42 -5.13 -10.32 -3.88
C SER A 42 -3.93 -9.56 -4.45
N GLY A 43 -3.24 -10.14 -5.44
CA GLY A 43 -2.14 -9.47 -6.15
C GLY A 43 -2.59 -8.22 -6.91
N VAL A 44 -3.72 -8.29 -7.62
CA VAL A 44 -4.32 -7.14 -8.32
C VAL A 44 -4.70 -6.02 -7.34
N LEU A 45 -5.30 -6.38 -6.19
CA LEU A 45 -5.64 -5.42 -5.14
C LEU A 45 -4.39 -4.75 -4.54
N VAL A 46 -3.33 -5.51 -4.24
CA VAL A 46 -2.06 -4.95 -3.74
C VAL A 46 -1.47 -3.97 -4.75
N LEU A 47 -1.38 -4.36 -6.03
CA LEU A 47 -0.82 -3.51 -7.09
C LEU A 47 -1.64 -2.24 -7.29
N PHE A 48 -2.97 -2.34 -7.28
CA PHE A 48 -3.86 -1.19 -7.39
C PHE A 48 -3.68 -0.22 -6.21
N LEU A 49 -3.68 -0.73 -4.97
CA LEU A 49 -3.48 0.08 -3.76
C LEU A 49 -2.09 0.72 -3.70
N ALA A 50 -1.05 0.00 -4.11
CA ALA A 50 0.31 0.54 -4.21
C ALA A 50 0.39 1.66 -5.26
N GLY A 51 -0.23 1.46 -6.43
CA GLY A 51 -0.31 2.46 -7.50
C GLY A 51 -1.05 3.73 -7.08
N VAL A 52 -2.20 3.60 -6.41
CA VAL A 52 -2.95 4.74 -5.84
C VAL A 52 -2.12 5.46 -4.79
N SER A 53 -1.44 4.72 -3.90
CA SER A 53 -0.58 5.31 -2.86
C SER A 53 0.58 6.10 -3.48
N ALA A 54 1.22 5.56 -4.52
CA ALA A 54 2.27 6.25 -5.26
C ALA A 54 1.75 7.51 -5.96
N LEU A 55 0.59 7.45 -6.61
CA LEU A 55 -0.07 8.59 -7.24
C LEU A 55 -0.36 9.71 -6.23
N LEU A 56 -0.88 9.37 -5.05
CA LEU A 56 -1.17 10.33 -3.98
C LEU A 56 0.10 11.02 -3.48
N ILE A 57 1.20 10.28 -3.34
CA ILE A 57 2.50 10.84 -2.93
C ILE A 57 3.07 11.77 -4.01
N ILE A 58 2.97 11.38 -5.28
CA ILE A 58 3.42 12.23 -6.39
C ILE A 58 2.59 13.51 -6.41
N LEU A 59 1.26 13.43 -6.29
CA LEU A 59 0.39 14.60 -6.25
C LEU A 59 0.69 15.52 -5.06
N ASP A 60 0.97 14.96 -3.88
CA ASP A 60 1.38 15.70 -2.69
C ASP A 60 2.73 16.42 -2.92
N LYS A 61 3.69 15.75 -3.56
CA LYS A 61 5.03 16.31 -3.84
C LYS A 61 5.10 17.26 -5.02
N VAL A 62 4.16 17.20 -5.96
CA VAL A 62 4.11 18.07 -7.15
C VAL A 62 3.26 19.34 -6.90
N ARG A 63 2.35 19.32 -5.91
CA ARG A 63 1.56 20.51 -5.53
C ARG A 63 2.27 21.47 -4.57
N LEU A 64 3.40 21.08 -3.99
CA LEU A 64 4.28 21.92 -3.16
C LEU A 64 5.51 22.33 -3.95
#